data_AF-A0A962G282-F1
#
_entry.id   AF-A0A962G282-F1
#
_cell.length_a   1.000
_cell.length_b   1.000
_cell.length_c   1.000
_cell.angle_alpha   90.00
_cell.angle_beta   90.00
_cell.angle_gamma   90.00
#
_symmetry.space_group_name_H-M   'P 1'
#
loop_
_entity.id
_entity.type
_entity.pdbx_description
1 polymer ?
#
loop_
_entity_poly.entity_id
_entity_poly.type
_entity_poly.pdbx_seq_one_letter_code
_entity_poly.pdbx_strand_id
1 'polypeptide(L)'
;MIGLGEACALGSAATWAVGVVMYRRLGEQLPPLALNAIKSVIVLTLLLPTAFLVHGANLGLSSIEIGLAVLSGLVGIALADTLYLRALNELGAGRMGIVGNAYSPFVILLGVVFLGERLGAIQILGFLLVSGGVLLVAKPP
;
A
#
# COMPACT_ATOMS: atom_id res chain seq x y z
N MET A 1 -11.14 19.57 -17.88
CA MET A 1 -11.84 18.28 -18.09
C MET A 1 -11.02 17.23 -17.37
N ILE A 2 -11.64 16.44 -16.50
CA ILE A 2 -10.93 15.42 -15.73
C ILE A 2 -10.40 14.36 -16.70
N GLY A 3 -9.10 14.10 -16.69
CA GLY A 3 -8.48 13.07 -17.53
C GLY A 3 -8.82 11.65 -17.04
N LEU A 4 -8.74 10.65 -17.92
CA LEU A 4 -8.98 9.25 -17.55
C LEU A 4 -8.10 8.80 -16.37
N GLY A 5 -6.83 9.22 -16.36
CA GLY A 5 -5.91 8.94 -15.26
C GLY A 5 -6.32 9.56 -13.93
N GLU A 6 -6.81 10.80 -13.94
CA GLU A 6 -7.30 11.50 -12.74
C GLU A 6 -8.55 10.80 -12.19
N ALA A 7 -9.47 10.39 -13.08
CA ALA A 7 -10.66 9.63 -12.70
C ALA A 7 -10.30 8.27 -12.08
N CYS A 8 -9.34 7.54 -12.67
CA CYS A 8 -8.84 6.29 -12.11
C CYS A 8 -8.16 6.48 -10.74
N ALA A 9 -7.39 7.55 -10.55
CA ALA A 9 -6.75 7.86 -9.28
C ALA A 9 -7.78 8.15 -8.18
N LEU A 10 -8.80 8.97 -8.47
CA LEU A 10 -9.89 9.24 -7.53
C LEU A 10 -10.71 7.99 -7.23
N GLY A 11 -11.00 7.16 -8.24
CA GLY A 11 -11.67 5.88 -8.07
C GLY A 11 -10.88 4.91 -7.18
N SER A 12 -9.56 4.84 -7.37
CA SER A 12 -8.67 4.04 -6.53
C SER A 12 -8.68 4.53 -5.08
N ALA A 13 -8.58 5.85 -4.85
CA ALA A 13 -8.64 6.42 -3.51
C ALA A 13 -9.99 6.12 -2.82
N ALA A 14 -11.11 6.25 -3.54
CA ALA A 14 -12.44 5.98 -3.00
C ALA A 14 -12.62 4.49 -2.64
N THR A 15 -12.23 3.59 -3.54
CA THR A 15 -12.30 2.13 -3.30
C THR A 15 -11.40 1.71 -2.15
N TRP A 16 -10.20 2.29 -2.03
CA TRP A 16 -9.32 2.04 -0.90
C TRP A 16 -9.91 2.53 0.43
N ALA A 17 -10.49 3.73 0.47
CA ALA A 17 -11.11 4.28 1.68
C ALA A 17 -12.24 3.36 2.21
N VAL A 18 -13.11 2.87 1.31
CA VAL A 18 -14.15 1.89 1.66
C VAL A 18 -13.51 0.58 2.11
N GLY A 19 -12.50 0.10 1.39
CA GLY A 19 -11.78 -1.14 1.72
C GLY A 19 -11.16 -1.12 3.11
N VAL A 20 -10.51 -0.04 3.53
CA VAL A 20 -9.92 0.08 4.88
C VAL A 20 -10.98 -0.04 5.98
N VAL A 21 -12.16 0.56 5.80
CA VAL A 21 -13.27 0.43 6.75
C VAL A 21 -13.80 -1.00 6.79
N MET A 22 -13.94 -1.65 5.64
CA MET A 22 -14.36 -3.06 5.55
C MET A 22 -13.34 -3.99 6.21
N TYR A 23 -12.05 -3.82 5.94
CA TYR A 23 -10.99 -4.61 6.55
C TYR A 23 -10.94 -4.45 8.06
N ARG A 24 -11.16 -3.23 8.57
CA ARG A 24 -11.26 -3.01 10.01
C ARG A 24 -12.39 -3.85 10.64
N ARG A 25 -13.57 -3.84 10.03
CA ARG A 25 -14.73 -4.62 10.52
C ARG A 25 -14.48 -6.12 10.43
N LEU A 26 -13.93 -6.60 9.32
CA LEU A 26 -13.61 -8.02 9.15
C LEU A 26 -12.51 -8.47 10.11
N GLY A 27 -11.56 -7.60 10.41
CA GLY A 27 -10.47 -7.86 11.35
C GLY A 27 -10.91 -7.98 12.82
N GLU A 28 -12.16 -7.60 13.17
CA GLU A 28 -12.73 -7.87 14.49
C GLU A 28 -13.05 -9.37 14.68
N GLN A 29 -13.29 -10.10 13.58
CA GLN A 29 -13.68 -11.52 13.60
C GLN A 29 -12.57 -12.43 13.09
N LEU A 30 -11.68 -11.91 12.25
CA LEU A 30 -10.63 -12.68 11.58
C LEU A 30 -9.23 -12.21 11.99
N PRO A 31 -8.29 -13.14 12.25
CA PRO A 31 -6.91 -12.75 12.50
C PRO A 31 -6.29 -12.09 11.25
N PRO A 32 -5.39 -11.10 11.41
CA PRO A 32 -4.82 -10.33 10.30
C PRO A 32 -4.21 -11.18 9.17
N LEU A 33 -3.53 -12.27 9.52
CA LEU A 33 -2.92 -13.19 8.56
C LEU A 33 -3.96 -13.90 7.69
N ALA A 34 -5.06 -14.37 8.30
CA ALA A 34 -6.14 -15.03 7.56
C ALA A 34 -6.88 -14.03 6.65
N LEU A 35 -7.13 -12.82 7.15
CA LEU A 35 -7.73 -11.76 6.34
C LEU A 35 -6.85 -11.41 5.13
N ASN A 36 -5.53 -11.32 5.33
CA ASN A 36 -4.59 -11.07 4.25
C ASN A 36 -4.54 -12.23 3.23
N ALA A 37 -4.58 -13.47 3.70
CA ALA A 37 -4.62 -14.65 2.83
C ALA A 37 -5.88 -14.67 1.96
N ILE A 38 -7.06 -14.44 2.56
CA ILE A 38 -8.33 -14.37 1.82
C ILE A 38 -8.29 -13.24 0.78
N LYS A 39 -7.85 -12.05 1.19
CA LYS A 39 -7.63 -10.90 0.28
C LYS A 39 -6.73 -11.31 -0.88
N SER A 40 -5.59 -11.94 -0.61
CA SER A 40 -4.61 -12.33 -1.62
C SER A 40 -5.14 -13.37 -2.59
N VAL A 41 -5.95 -14.33 -2.11
CA VAL A 41 -6.63 -15.31 -2.98
C VAL A 41 -7.64 -14.63 -3.91
N ILE A 42 -8.43 -13.68 -3.40
CA ILE A 42 -9.37 -12.91 -4.23
C ILE A 42 -8.60 -12.13 -5.30
N VAL A 43 -7.53 -11.44 -4.91
CA VAL A 43 -6.68 -10.67 -5.83
C VAL A 43 -6.09 -11.57 -6.92
N LEU A 44 -5.53 -12.73 -6.56
CA LEU A 44 -4.99 -13.70 -7.52
C LEU A 44 -6.08 -14.24 -8.47
N THR A 45 -7.26 -14.54 -7.94
CA THR A 45 -8.39 -15.08 -8.72
C THR A 45 -8.89 -14.06 -9.76
N LEU A 46 -8.81 -12.77 -9.46
CA LEU A 46 -9.18 -11.71 -10.40
C LEU A 46 -8.03 -11.37 -11.35
N LEU A 47 -6.79 -11.25 -10.86
CA LEU A 47 -5.64 -10.84 -11.68
C LEU A 47 -5.18 -11.91 -12.66
N LEU A 48 -5.18 -13.20 -12.30
CA LEU A 48 -4.68 -14.25 -13.19
C LEU A 48 -5.47 -14.36 -14.50
N PRO A 49 -6.82 -14.43 -14.48
CA PRO A 49 -7.61 -14.42 -15.71
C PRO A 49 -7.46 -13.11 -16.49
N THR A 50 -7.44 -11.96 -15.82
CA THR A 50 -7.26 -10.66 -16.50
C THR A 50 -5.90 -10.56 -17.18
N ALA A 51 -4.83 -10.98 -16.51
CA ALA A 51 -3.49 -11.02 -17.10
C ALA A 51 -3.45 -11.94 -18.32
N PHE A 52 -4.07 -13.12 -18.24
CA PHE A 52 -4.17 -14.05 -19.35
C PHE A 52 -4.97 -13.48 -20.54
N LEU A 53 -6.08 -12.78 -20.28
CA LEU A 53 -6.91 -12.18 -21.33
C LEU A 53 -6.23 -11.00 -22.03
N VAL A 54 -5.42 -10.22 -21.30
CA VAL A 54 -4.77 -9.01 -21.83
C VAL A 54 -3.43 -9.33 -22.50
N HIS A 55 -2.62 -10.22 -21.90
CA HIS A 55 -1.25 -10.50 -22.34
C HIS A 55 -1.07 -11.91 -22.92
N GLY A 56 -2.10 -12.77 -22.85
CA GLY A 56 -2.02 -14.16 -23.32
C GLY A 56 -1.27 -15.09 -22.35
N ALA A 57 -0.93 -16.29 -22.84
CA ALA A 57 -0.27 -17.33 -22.06
C ALA A 57 1.24 -17.10 -21.85
N ASN A 58 1.85 -16.20 -22.62
CA ASN A 58 3.29 -16.01 -22.62
C ASN A 58 3.65 -14.64 -22.04
N LEU A 59 4.00 -14.64 -20.75
CA LEU A 59 4.41 -13.43 -20.04
C LEU A 59 5.86 -13.04 -20.33
N GLY A 60 6.64 -13.89 -21.01
CA GLY A 60 8.04 -13.60 -21.37
C GLY A 60 8.98 -13.37 -20.17
N LEU A 61 8.60 -13.80 -18.98
CA LEU A 61 9.32 -13.51 -17.74
C LEU A 61 10.55 -14.40 -17.55
N SER A 62 11.67 -13.78 -17.21
CA SER A 62 12.90 -14.43 -16.76
C SER A 62 12.73 -15.05 -15.37
N SER A 63 13.49 -16.11 -15.08
CA SER A 63 13.55 -16.71 -13.73
C SER A 63 13.96 -15.70 -12.65
N ILE A 64 14.76 -14.70 -13.01
CA ILE A 64 15.16 -13.62 -12.10
C ILE A 64 13.97 -12.71 -11.77
N GLU A 65 13.18 -12.34 -12.78
CA GLU A 65 12.01 -11.48 -12.61
C GLU A 65 10.94 -12.16 -11.76
N ILE A 66 10.74 -13.47 -11.98
CA ILE A 66 9.87 -14.29 -11.14
C ILE A 66 10.39 -14.33 -9.70
N GLY A 67 11.70 -14.54 -9.51
CA GLY A 67 12.31 -14.54 -8.17
C GLY A 67 12.12 -13.21 -7.44
N LEU A 68 12.33 -12.09 -8.14
CA LEU A 68 12.10 -10.74 -7.59
C LEU A 68 10.62 -10.48 -7.29
N ALA A 69 9.70 -10.93 -8.15
CA ALA A 69 8.27 -10.80 -7.93
C ALA A 69 7.80 -11.60 -6.71
N VAL A 70 8.30 -12.83 -6.54
CA VAL A 70 8.02 -13.66 -5.37
C VAL A 70 8.57 -13.01 -4.09
N LEU A 71 9.82 -12.53 -4.12
CA LEU A 71 10.43 -11.85 -2.98
C LEU A 71 9.66 -10.58 -2.60
N SER A 72 9.28 -9.77 -3.60
CA SER A 72 8.45 -8.58 -3.43
C SER A 72 7.08 -8.92 -2.85
N GLY A 73 6.44 -9.99 -3.34
CA GLY A 73 5.18 -10.49 -2.81
C GLY A 73 5.28 -10.94 -1.35
N LEU A 74 6.35 -11.64 -0.98
CA LEU A 74 6.57 -12.06 0.40
C LEU A 74 6.77 -10.87 1.35
N VAL A 75 7.59 -9.91 0.96
CA VAL A 75 7.90 -8.75 1.81
C VAL A 75 6.74 -7.76 1.84
N GLY A 76 6.22 -7.37 0.68
CA GLY A 76 5.18 -6.37 0.54
C GLY A 76 3.79 -6.90 0.87
N ILE A 77 3.37 -8.01 0.25
CA ILE A 77 2.01 -8.51 0.41
C ILE A 77 1.91 -9.37 1.67
N ALA A 78 2.76 -10.39 1.85
CA ALA A 78 2.60 -11.29 2.98
C ALA A 78 2.95 -10.63 4.32
N LEU A 79 4.14 -10.03 4.44
CA LEU A 79 4.59 -9.42 5.69
C LEU A 79 3.97 -8.03 5.92
N ALA A 80 4.16 -7.09 4.98
CA ALA A 80 3.75 -5.71 5.22
C ALA A 80 2.21 -5.57 5.32
N ASP A 81 1.41 -6.21 4.46
CA ASP A 81 -0.05 -6.12 4.60
C ASP A 81 -0.55 -6.79 5.89
N THR A 82 0.07 -7.88 6.34
CA THR A 82 -0.33 -8.50 7.62
C THR A 82 -0.06 -7.57 8.80
N LEU A 83 1.10 -6.90 8.80
CA LEU A 83 1.42 -5.88 9.79
C LEU A 83 0.48 -4.67 9.70
N TYR A 84 0.15 -4.23 8.49
CA TYR A 84 -0.82 -3.17 8.26
C TYR A 84 -2.19 -3.52 8.80
N LEU A 85 -2.71 -4.71 8.50
CA LEU A 85 -4.02 -5.17 8.99
C LEU A 85 -4.02 -5.35 10.51
N ARG A 86 -2.90 -5.80 11.09
CA ARG A 86 -2.74 -5.85 12.55
C ARG A 86 -2.78 -4.46 13.17
N ALA A 87 -2.01 -3.52 12.65
CA ALA A 87 -2.02 -2.13 13.11
C ALA A 87 -3.40 -1.49 12.93
N LEU A 88 -4.10 -1.81 11.83
CA LEU A 88 -5.47 -1.40 11.59
C LEU A 88 -6.43 -1.93 12.65
N ASN A 89 -6.22 -3.17 13.09
CA ASN A 89 -7.04 -3.76 14.14
C ASN A 89 -6.78 -3.16 15.53
N GLU A 90 -5.55 -2.72 15.80
CA GLU A 90 -5.16 -2.14 17.09
C GLU A 90 -5.51 -0.63 17.16
N LEU A 91 -5.27 0.13 16.08
CA LEU A 91 -5.41 1.58 16.05
C LEU A 91 -6.77 2.06 15.51
N GLY A 92 -7.46 1.23 14.73
CA GLY A 92 -8.67 1.61 14.00
C GLY A 92 -8.40 2.48 12.76
N ALA A 93 -9.42 2.61 11.90
CA ALA A 93 -9.29 3.25 10.59
C ALA A 93 -8.86 4.73 10.66
N GLY A 94 -9.36 5.49 11.65
CA GLY A 94 -9.06 6.91 11.79
C GLY A 94 -7.58 7.19 12.11
N ARG A 95 -7.03 6.54 13.14
CA ARG A 95 -5.62 6.70 13.51
C ARG A 95 -4.67 6.09 12.48
N MET A 96 -5.04 4.95 11.88
CA MET A 96 -4.27 4.37 10.77
C MET A 96 -4.13 5.31 9.58
N GLY A 97 -5.19 6.05 9.22
CA GLY A 97 -5.10 7.02 8.13
C GLY A 97 -4.05 8.10 8.38
N ILE A 98 -3.89 8.52 9.63
CA ILE A 98 -2.92 9.56 10.00
C ILE A 98 -1.50 8.99 10.06
N VAL A 99 -1.31 7.87 10.76
CA VAL A 99 -0.02 7.17 10.82
C VAL A 99 0.43 6.73 9.42
N GLY A 100 -0.51 6.36 8.56
CA GLY A 100 -0.27 6.02 7.16
C GLY A 100 0.38 7.15 6.35
N ASN A 101 0.19 8.41 6.72
CA ASN A 101 0.91 9.53 6.07
C ASN A 101 2.41 9.49 6.29
N ALA A 102 2.89 8.77 7.32
CA ALA A 102 4.32 8.48 7.51
C ALA A 102 4.92 7.73 6.31
N TYR A 103 4.11 7.07 5.49
CA TYR A 103 4.56 6.46 4.24
C TYR A 103 5.30 7.47 3.34
N SER A 104 4.79 8.70 3.22
CA SER A 104 5.37 9.74 2.35
C SER A 104 6.84 10.06 2.69
N PRO A 105 7.23 10.37 3.94
CA PRO A 105 8.63 10.61 4.27
C PRO A 105 9.51 9.37 4.09
N PHE A 106 9.00 8.16 4.36
CA PHE A 106 9.76 6.92 4.09
C PHE A 106 10.02 6.72 2.60
N VAL A 107 9.03 6.95 1.74
CA VAL A 107 9.21 6.86 0.28
C VAL A 107 10.26 7.84 -0.21
N ILE A 108 10.19 9.10 0.25
CA ILE A 108 11.19 10.13 -0.11
C ILE A 108 12.60 9.69 0.32
N LEU A 109 12.74 9.20 1.55
CA LEU A 109 14.04 8.73 2.06
C LEU A 109 14.58 7.56 1.24
N LEU A 110 13.74 6.57 0.95
CA LEU A 110 14.12 5.41 0.14
C LEU A 110 14.44 5.81 -1.31
N GLY A 111 13.72 6.79 -1.88
CA GLY A 111 14.01 7.36 -3.20
C GLY A 111 15.39 8.00 -3.28
N VAL A 112 15.77 8.78 -2.26
CA VAL A 112 17.13 9.36 -2.19
C VAL A 112 18.20 8.27 -2.05
N VAL A 113 17.98 7.30 -1.14
CA VAL A 113 19.00 6.29 -0.80
C VAL A 113 19.18 5.25 -1.92
N PHE A 114 18.09 4.74 -2.47
CA PHE A 114 18.11 3.62 -3.43
C PHE A 114 18.05 4.08 -4.89
N LEU A 115 17.29 5.12 -5.20
CA LEU A 115 17.14 5.63 -6.58
C LEU A 115 18.09 6.79 -6.88
N GLY A 116 18.76 7.36 -5.87
CA GLY A 116 19.67 8.49 -6.04
C GLY A 116 18.96 9.80 -6.38
N GLU A 117 17.67 9.92 -6.03
CA GLU A 117 16.88 11.12 -6.29
C GLU A 117 17.45 12.34 -5.56
N ARG A 118 17.48 13.49 -6.25
CA ARG A 118 17.89 14.76 -5.65
C ARG A 118 16.65 15.55 -5.23
N LEU A 119 16.56 15.86 -3.95
CA LEU A 119 15.45 16.65 -3.41
C LEU A 119 15.71 18.14 -3.58
N GLY A 120 14.77 18.84 -4.20
CA GLY A 120 14.69 20.29 -4.19
C GLY A 120 14.18 20.83 -2.87
N ALA A 121 14.38 22.13 -2.62
CA ALA A 121 14.01 22.79 -1.37
C ALA A 121 12.51 22.64 -1.01
N ILE A 122 11.62 22.66 -2.01
CA ILE A 122 10.17 22.50 -1.81
C ILE A 122 9.84 21.08 -1.33
N GLN A 123 10.50 20.05 -1.87
CA GLN A 123 10.27 18.65 -1.47
C GLN A 123 10.77 18.40 -0.04
N ILE A 124 11.89 19.01 0.34
CA ILE A 124 12.40 18.98 1.72
C ILE A 124 11.41 19.65 2.68
N LEU A 125 10.86 20.81 2.32
CA LEU A 125 9.85 21.49 3.13
C LEU A 125 8.59 20.61 3.30
N GLY A 126 8.11 20.00 2.21
CA GLY A 126 6.99 19.06 2.26
C GLY A 126 7.27 17.85 3.14
N PHE A 127 8.45 17.26 3.02
CA PHE A 127 8.91 16.16 3.89
C PHE A 127 8.87 16.55 5.37
N LEU A 128 9.40 17.73 5.74
CA LEU A 128 9.41 18.21 7.12
C LEU A 128 8.00 18.46 7.64
N LEU A 129 7.12 19.06 6.83
CA LEU A 129 5.74 19.34 7.19
C LEU A 129 4.94 18.05 7.45
N VAL A 130 5.02 17.07 6.55
CA VAL A 130 4.32 15.78 6.71
C VAL A 130 4.87 15.04 7.93
N SER A 131 6.20 14.97 8.08
CA SER A 131 6.83 14.33 9.24
C SER A 131 6.40 14.98 10.55
N GLY A 132 6.37 16.32 10.61
CA GLY A 132 5.90 17.06 11.77
C GLY A 132 4.43 16.78 12.11
N GLY A 133 3.55 16.78 11.10
CA GLY A 133 2.13 16.46 11.29
C GLY A 133 1.89 15.05 11.84
N VAL A 134 2.61 14.06 11.32
CA VAL A 134 2.56 12.67 11.82
C VAL A 134 3.03 12.60 13.28
N LEU A 135 4.15 13.22 13.62
CA LEU A 135 4.71 13.21 14.98
C LEU A 135 3.77 13.86 16.00
N LEU A 136 3.10 14.95 15.63
CA LEU A 136 2.15 15.65 16.49
C LEU A 136 0.94 14.77 16.85
N VAL A 137 0.41 14.02 15.88
CA VAL A 137 -0.75 13.15 16.10
C VAL A 137 -0.37 11.83 16.75
N ALA A 138 0.84 11.32 16.49
CA ALA A 138 1.33 10.09 17.10
C ALA A 138 1.60 10.23 18.61
N LYS A 139 1.66 11.46 19.14
CA LYS A 139 1.84 11.70 20.58
C LYS A 139 0.60 11.21 21.35
N PRO A 140 0.72 10.23 22.27
CA PRO A 140 -0.39 9.85 23.13
C PRO A 140 -0.79 11.02 24.06
N PRO A 141 -2.07 11.10 24.47
CA PRO A 141 -2.55 12.13 25.39
C PRO A 141 -1.81 12.10 26.73
#